data_AF-A0A167H5S8-F1
#
_entry.id   AF-A0A167H5S8-F1
#
_cell.length_a   1.000
_cell.length_b   1.000
_cell.length_c   1.000
_cell.angle_alpha   90.00
_cell.angle_beta   90.00
_cell.angle_gamma   90.00
#
_symmetry.space_group_name_H-M   'P 1'
#
loop_
_entity.id
_entity.type
_entity.pdbx_description
1 polymer ?
#
loop_
_entity_poly.entity_id
_entity_poly.type
_entity_poly.pdbx_seq_one_letter_code
_entity_poly.pdbx_strand_id
1 'polypeptide(L)'
;MRGEFEDAKEHLDTLEAYTATADLFDQFSPLISLLHGRLAHSAYSVSRAQYCYALAYNLSKTSSDDGIRLAATLDILGLKLGLGEDVQVESAELLLELVDCKDANLNEPALVFRAIAVKEIHKSKQHLKFALDNATLRQDNYLRLLILCITASHYQLTKASRAVSALQACRQLCLSLGVPPDGEQKPTSAYGNTSIGLWVGEKYAELLQRQGNEKQAKKQETINKALRERWTKAQEDVAQLFELRQEVTA
;
A
#
# COMPACT_ATOMS: atom_id res chain seq x y z
N MET A 1 -1.73 3.78 5.20
CA MET A 1 -1.40 4.97 6.01
C MET A 1 -2.64 5.83 6.17
N ARG A 2 -2.82 6.48 7.32
CA ARG A 2 -3.90 7.44 7.58
C ARG A 2 -3.54 8.84 7.07
N GLY A 3 -2.79 8.99 5.98
CA GLY A 3 -2.44 10.32 5.44
C GLY A 3 -1.71 11.30 6.40
N GLU A 4 -1.11 10.81 7.47
CA GLU A 4 -0.33 11.58 8.47
C GLU A 4 1.11 11.79 7.98
N PHE A 5 1.26 12.37 6.78
CA PHE A 5 2.57 12.49 6.11
C PHE A 5 3.50 13.48 6.82
N GLU A 6 2.93 14.57 7.36
CA GLU A 6 3.66 15.58 8.14
C GLU A 6 4.22 14.97 9.42
N ASP A 7 3.38 14.32 10.22
CA ASP A 7 3.79 13.64 11.46
C ASP A 7 4.82 12.55 11.18
N ALA A 8 4.60 11.73 10.15
CA ALA A 8 5.55 10.68 9.76
C ALA A 8 6.91 11.28 9.39
N LYS A 9 6.92 12.42 8.70
CA LYS A 9 8.14 13.14 8.37
C LYS A 9 8.81 13.74 9.61
N GLU A 10 8.06 14.41 10.49
CA GLU A 10 8.59 15.01 11.72
C GLU A 10 9.23 13.95 12.62
N HIS A 11 8.57 12.80 12.78
CA HIS A 11 9.11 11.68 13.54
C HIS A 11 10.37 11.10 12.91
N LEU A 12 10.45 11.02 11.58
CA LEU A 12 11.67 10.58 10.90
C LEU A 12 12.82 11.57 11.05
N ASP A 13 12.56 12.87 10.86
CA ASP A 13 13.56 13.92 11.06
C ASP A 13 14.08 13.89 12.52
N THR A 14 13.19 13.67 13.50
CA THR A 14 13.54 13.53 14.92
C THR A 14 14.38 12.29 15.19
N LEU A 15 14.02 11.15 14.60
CA LEU A 15 14.75 9.88 14.74
C LEU A 15 16.16 10.00 14.15
N GLU A 16 16.29 10.60 12.98
CA GLU A 16 17.58 10.86 12.33
C GLU A 16 18.46 11.76 13.20
N ALA A 17 17.92 12.89 13.69
CA ALA A 17 18.66 13.79 14.56
C ALA A 17 19.13 13.09 15.85
N TYR A 18 18.23 12.33 16.50
CA TYR A 18 18.57 11.60 17.72
C TYR A 18 19.68 10.57 17.47
N THR A 19 19.52 9.72 16.44
CA THR A 19 20.50 8.67 16.12
C THR A 19 21.86 9.24 15.72
N ALA A 20 21.91 10.40 15.04
CA ALA A 20 23.14 11.12 14.76
C ALA A 20 23.82 11.63 16.05
N THR A 21 23.06 12.26 16.95
CA THR A 21 23.63 12.77 18.21
C THR A 21 24.08 11.68 19.17
N ALA A 22 23.46 10.50 19.10
CA ALA A 22 23.76 9.37 19.97
C ALA A 22 24.83 8.42 19.40
N ASP A 23 25.41 8.71 18.24
CA ASP A 23 26.36 7.84 17.52
C ASP A 23 25.77 6.44 17.21
N LEU A 24 24.46 6.41 16.94
CA LEU A 24 23.69 5.21 16.59
C LEU A 24 23.30 5.17 15.11
N PHE A 25 23.62 6.21 14.35
CA PHE A 25 23.13 6.37 12.98
C PHE A 25 23.47 5.18 12.09
N ASP A 26 24.72 4.71 12.11
CA ASP A 26 25.14 3.59 11.27
C ASP A 26 24.32 2.32 11.53
N GLN A 27 24.01 2.04 12.80
CA GLN A 27 23.20 0.89 13.22
C GLN A 27 21.75 0.97 12.71
N PHE A 28 21.16 2.17 12.72
CA PHE A 28 19.76 2.38 12.33
C PHE A 28 19.58 2.85 10.88
N SER A 29 20.67 3.15 10.18
CA SER A 29 20.67 3.65 8.81
C SER A 29 19.89 2.76 7.81
N PRO A 30 19.87 1.41 7.90
CA PRO A 30 19.02 0.59 7.03
C PRO A 30 17.53 0.83 7.26
N LEU A 31 17.11 0.91 8.54
CA LEU A 31 15.71 1.12 8.92
C LEU A 31 15.24 2.54 8.58
N ILE A 32 16.07 3.54 8.89
CA ILE A 32 15.80 4.94 8.55
C ILE A 32 15.63 5.09 7.03
N SER A 33 16.52 4.48 6.24
CA SER A 33 16.42 4.45 4.78
C SER A 33 15.12 3.79 4.30
N LEU A 34 14.73 2.66 4.89
CA LEU A 34 13.48 1.96 4.55
C LEU A 34 12.26 2.85 4.80
N LEU A 35 12.21 3.54 5.95
CA LEU A 35 11.10 4.40 6.33
C LEU A 35 11.02 5.65 5.43
N HIS A 36 12.15 6.27 5.08
CA HIS A 36 12.17 7.33 4.06
C HIS A 36 11.66 6.83 2.71
N GLY A 37 12.01 5.60 2.32
CA GLY A 37 11.50 4.97 1.11
C GLY A 37 9.97 4.85 1.12
N ARG A 38 9.40 4.36 2.23
CA ARG A 38 7.94 4.23 2.42
C ARG A 38 7.22 5.57 2.43
N LEU A 39 7.80 6.57 3.07
CA LEU A 39 7.26 7.93 3.06
C LEU A 39 7.28 8.51 1.64
N ALA A 40 8.41 8.42 0.93
CA ALA A 40 8.54 8.86 -0.46
C ALA A 40 7.60 8.11 -1.42
N HIS A 41 7.45 6.79 -1.25
CA HIS A 41 6.55 5.95 -2.04
C HIS A 41 5.09 6.39 -1.83
N SER A 42 4.68 6.56 -0.58
CA SER A 42 3.33 7.02 -0.25
C SER A 42 3.07 8.46 -0.76
N ALA A 43 4.14 9.21 -1.00
CA ALA A 43 4.12 10.55 -1.56
C ALA A 43 4.33 10.62 -3.08
N TYR A 44 4.30 9.49 -3.79
CA TYR A 44 4.49 9.43 -5.25
C TYR A 44 5.86 9.94 -5.73
N SER A 45 6.84 10.09 -4.82
CA SER A 45 8.22 10.42 -5.16
C SER A 45 8.98 9.13 -5.53
N VAL A 46 8.65 8.59 -6.71
CA VAL A 46 9.10 7.27 -7.19
C VAL A 46 10.62 7.13 -7.16
N SER A 47 11.35 8.10 -7.72
CA SER A 47 12.81 8.05 -7.80
C SER A 47 13.46 8.06 -6.41
N ARG A 48 12.92 8.86 -5.48
CA ARG A 48 13.39 8.91 -4.09
C ARG A 48 13.09 7.61 -3.36
N ALA A 49 11.88 7.06 -3.54
CA ALA A 49 11.48 5.79 -2.95
C ALA A 49 12.43 4.66 -3.40
N GLN A 50 12.67 4.54 -4.70
CA GLN A 50 13.56 3.54 -5.27
C GLN A 50 14.99 3.67 -4.73
N TYR A 51 15.52 4.89 -4.67
CA TYR A 51 16.85 5.14 -4.09
C TYR A 51 16.93 4.71 -2.62
N CYS A 52 15.95 5.13 -1.81
CA CYS A 52 15.91 4.80 -0.38
C CYS A 52 15.77 3.30 -0.13
N TYR A 53 14.95 2.59 -0.91
CA TYR A 53 14.82 1.14 -0.78
C TYR A 53 16.11 0.41 -1.21
N ALA A 54 16.76 0.84 -2.29
CA ALA A 54 18.04 0.27 -2.70
C ALA A 54 19.13 0.51 -1.63
N LEU A 55 19.13 1.69 -1.01
CA LEU A 55 20.04 2.02 0.09
C LEU A 55 19.77 1.13 1.32
N ALA A 56 18.51 1.03 1.75
CA ALA A 56 18.09 0.16 2.85
C ALA A 56 18.51 -1.30 2.62
N TYR A 57 18.26 -1.81 1.41
CA TYR A 57 18.67 -3.15 1.02
C TYR A 57 20.19 -3.34 1.10
N ASN A 58 20.99 -2.42 0.57
CA ASN A 58 22.45 -2.56 0.59
C ASN A 58 23.04 -2.42 1.99
N LEU A 59 22.58 -1.47 2.80
CA LEU A 59 23.02 -1.31 4.19
C LEU A 59 22.60 -2.51 5.05
N SER A 60 21.46 -3.13 4.76
CA SER A 60 21.02 -4.33 5.48
C SER A 60 21.84 -5.58 5.18
N LYS A 61 22.71 -5.58 4.14
CA LYS A 61 23.61 -6.71 3.86
C LYS A 61 24.76 -6.81 4.85
N THR A 62 25.20 -5.67 5.39
CA THR A 62 26.31 -5.62 6.35
C THR A 62 25.84 -5.94 7.76
N SER A 63 24.58 -5.67 8.07
CA SER A 63 23.91 -6.17 9.27
C SER A 63 23.39 -7.59 9.05
N SER A 64 23.43 -8.46 10.05
CA SER A 64 22.73 -9.76 10.01
C SER A 64 21.20 -9.64 10.10
N ASP A 65 20.62 -8.50 9.69
CA ASP A 65 19.19 -8.20 9.74
C ASP A 65 18.53 -8.55 8.41
N ASP A 66 18.07 -9.80 8.32
CA ASP A 66 17.33 -10.29 7.15
C ASP A 66 15.98 -9.58 7.00
N GLY A 67 15.36 -9.10 8.08
CA GLY A 67 14.02 -8.52 8.07
C GLY A 67 13.95 -7.22 7.26
N ILE A 68 14.89 -6.30 7.49
CA ILE A 68 14.94 -5.03 6.74
C ILE A 68 15.23 -5.29 5.26
N ARG A 69 16.15 -6.22 4.96
CA ARG A 69 16.49 -6.57 3.57
C ARG A 69 15.27 -7.09 2.81
N LEU A 70 14.53 -7.97 3.45
CA LEU A 70 13.32 -8.58 2.91
C LEU A 70 12.18 -7.56 2.77
N ALA A 71 12.01 -6.66 3.75
CA ALA A 71 11.04 -5.58 3.66
C ALA A 71 11.36 -4.60 2.51
N ALA A 72 12.62 -4.17 2.37
CA ALA A 72 13.04 -3.31 1.26
C ALA A 72 12.80 -3.97 -0.11
N THR A 73 13.03 -5.29 -0.19
CA THR A 73 12.75 -6.08 -1.39
C THR A 73 11.26 -6.07 -1.74
N LEU A 74 10.40 -6.36 -0.76
CA LEU A 74 8.94 -6.33 -0.95
C LEU A 74 8.46 -4.95 -1.39
N ASP A 75 9.01 -3.89 -0.80
CA ASP A 75 8.65 -2.51 -1.12
C ASP A 75 9.10 -2.12 -2.55
N ILE A 76 10.26 -2.59 -3.02
CA ILE A 76 10.70 -2.44 -4.42
C ILE A 76 9.77 -3.18 -5.37
N LEU A 77 9.39 -4.42 -5.07
CA LEU A 77 8.45 -5.18 -5.88
C LEU A 77 7.09 -4.48 -5.96
N GLY A 78 6.62 -3.94 -4.83
CA GLY A 78 5.40 -3.15 -4.77
C GLY A 78 5.45 -1.90 -5.63
N LEU A 79 6.58 -1.16 -5.58
CA LEU A 79 6.80 0.04 -6.39
C LEU A 79 6.77 -0.31 -7.89
N LYS A 80 7.53 -1.32 -8.32
CA LYS A 80 7.57 -1.77 -9.72
C LYS A 80 6.19 -2.19 -10.23
N LEU A 81 5.46 -2.97 -9.42
CA LEU A 81 4.09 -3.38 -9.74
C LEU A 81 3.17 -2.16 -9.92
N GLY A 82 3.28 -1.17 -9.03
CA GLY A 82 2.51 0.08 -9.10
C GLY A 82 2.80 0.90 -10.36
N LEU A 83 4.02 0.83 -10.89
CA LEU A 83 4.42 1.46 -12.14
C LEU A 83 3.98 0.68 -13.39
N GLY A 84 3.40 -0.52 -13.21
CA GLY A 84 3.04 -1.41 -14.31
C GLY A 84 4.27 -2.03 -15.00
N GLU A 85 5.43 -2.00 -14.35
CA GLU A 85 6.60 -2.74 -14.82
C GLU A 85 6.30 -4.24 -14.76
N ASP A 86 6.79 -4.99 -15.76
CA ASP A 86 6.73 -6.44 -15.70
C ASP A 86 7.63 -6.88 -14.54
N VAL A 87 7.00 -7.22 -13.43
CA VAL A 87 7.68 -7.78 -12.27
C VAL A 87 8.05 -9.22 -12.62
N GLN A 88 9.11 -9.35 -13.42
CA GLN A 88 9.92 -10.55 -13.46
C GLN A 88 10.48 -10.66 -12.06
N VAL A 89 9.79 -11.40 -11.19
CA VAL A 89 10.34 -11.75 -9.88
C VAL A 89 11.54 -12.65 -10.21
N GLU A 90 12.71 -12.03 -10.34
CA GLU A 90 13.95 -12.71 -10.75
C GLU A 90 14.31 -13.87 -9.84
N SER A 91 13.68 -14.00 -8.67
CA SER A 91 13.59 -15.31 -8.04
C SER A 91 12.27 -15.54 -7.31
N ALA A 92 11.51 -16.51 -7.83
CA ALA A 92 10.53 -17.23 -7.01
C ALA A 92 11.17 -17.73 -5.70
N GLU A 93 12.50 -17.94 -5.68
CA GLU A 93 13.28 -18.25 -4.48
C GLU A 93 13.27 -17.13 -3.43
N LEU A 94 13.34 -15.84 -3.81
CA LEU A 94 13.25 -14.74 -2.85
C LEU A 94 11.84 -14.62 -2.25
N LEU A 95 10.80 -14.88 -3.05
CA LEU A 95 9.43 -15.04 -2.53
C LEU A 95 9.26 -16.32 -1.70
N LEU A 96 10.10 -17.35 -1.92
CA LEU A 96 10.19 -18.54 -1.09
C LEU A 96 10.79 -18.22 0.27
N GLU A 97 11.98 -17.65 0.28
CA GLU A 97 12.69 -17.14 1.46
C GLU A 97 11.83 -16.19 2.30
N LEU A 98 11.02 -15.35 1.65
CA LEU A 98 10.13 -14.40 2.34
C LEU A 98 9.00 -15.06 3.16
N VAL A 99 8.43 -16.18 2.70
CA VAL A 99 7.36 -16.88 3.46
C VAL A 99 7.94 -17.79 4.54
N ASP A 100 9.15 -18.28 4.30
CA ASP A 100 9.90 -19.10 5.26
C ASP A 100 10.71 -18.22 6.23
N CYS A 101 10.61 -16.90 6.13
CA CYS A 101 11.33 -15.98 6.99
C CYS A 101 10.76 -16.04 8.43
N LYS A 102 11.64 -15.81 9.41
CA LYS A 102 11.25 -15.80 10.82
C LYS A 102 10.40 -14.58 11.19
N ASP A 103 10.38 -13.55 10.35
CA ASP A 103 9.54 -12.38 10.57
C ASP A 103 8.11 -12.66 10.09
N ALA A 104 7.27 -13.05 11.06
CA ALA A 104 5.87 -13.32 10.81
C ALA A 104 5.12 -12.13 10.19
N ASN A 105 5.61 -10.89 10.25
CA ASN A 105 4.98 -9.73 9.62
C ASN A 105 5.18 -9.66 8.10
N LEU A 106 6.17 -10.37 7.56
CA LEU A 106 6.50 -10.34 6.13
C LEU A 106 5.83 -11.49 5.36
N ASN A 107 5.37 -12.52 6.06
CA ASN A 107 4.81 -13.73 5.45
C ASN A 107 3.53 -13.45 4.65
N GLU A 108 2.58 -12.68 5.19
CA GLU A 108 1.33 -12.39 4.49
C GLU A 108 1.52 -11.44 3.29
N PRO A 109 2.28 -10.33 3.38
CA PRO A 109 2.66 -9.55 2.21
C PRO A 109 3.35 -10.39 1.13
N ALA A 110 4.26 -11.30 1.51
CA ALA A 110 4.92 -12.19 0.56
C ALA A 110 3.94 -13.12 -0.17
N LEU A 111 2.94 -13.65 0.53
CA LEU A 111 1.87 -14.43 -0.10
C LEU A 111 1.07 -13.60 -1.11
N VAL A 112 0.87 -12.31 -0.87
CA VAL A 112 0.22 -11.41 -1.84
C VAL A 112 1.05 -11.29 -3.12
N PHE A 113 2.37 -11.07 -3.00
CA PHE A 113 3.24 -11.01 -4.18
C PHE A 113 3.32 -12.34 -4.92
N ARG A 114 3.34 -13.48 -4.22
CA ARG A 114 3.23 -14.81 -4.86
C ARG A 114 1.93 -14.96 -5.64
N ALA A 115 0.83 -14.46 -5.10
CA ALA A 115 -0.46 -14.50 -5.79
C ALA A 115 -0.44 -13.68 -7.10
N ILE A 116 0.29 -12.58 -7.13
CA ILE A 116 0.43 -11.73 -8.31
C ILE A 116 1.40 -12.36 -9.34
N ALA A 117 2.51 -12.94 -8.87
CA ALA A 117 3.54 -13.51 -9.73
C ALA A 117 3.15 -14.88 -10.36
N VAL A 118 2.23 -15.63 -9.73
CA VAL A 118 1.87 -16.96 -10.23
C VAL A 118 0.95 -16.88 -11.46
N LYS A 119 1.34 -17.57 -12.52
CA LYS A 119 0.58 -17.62 -13.80
C LYS A 119 -0.75 -18.38 -13.68
N GLU A 120 -0.85 -19.30 -12.72
CA GLU A 120 -2.04 -20.11 -12.50
C GLU A 120 -3.04 -19.43 -11.56
N ILE A 121 -4.21 -19.05 -12.08
CA ILE A 121 -5.24 -18.34 -11.31
C ILE A 121 -5.75 -19.11 -10.08
N HIS A 122 -5.70 -20.45 -10.10
CA HIS A 122 -6.09 -21.27 -8.94
C HIS A 122 -5.09 -21.15 -7.80
N LYS A 123 -3.78 -21.20 -8.08
CA LYS A 123 -2.72 -20.99 -7.10
C LYS A 123 -2.73 -19.56 -6.55
N SER A 124 -2.97 -18.58 -7.42
CA SER A 124 -3.12 -17.19 -7.04
C SER A 124 -4.23 -17.00 -5.98
N LYS A 125 -5.41 -17.58 -6.25
CA LYS A 125 -6.54 -17.56 -5.29
C LYS A 125 -6.24 -18.29 -3.98
N GLN A 126 -5.48 -19.38 -4.02
CA GLN A 126 -5.06 -20.08 -2.79
C GLN A 126 -4.16 -19.18 -1.93
N HIS A 127 -3.13 -18.57 -2.52
CA HIS A 127 -2.24 -17.64 -1.80
C HIS A 127 -3.00 -16.45 -1.20
N LEU A 128 -3.91 -15.82 -1.96
CA LEU A 128 -4.75 -14.74 -1.44
C LEU A 128 -5.65 -15.19 -0.29
N LYS A 129 -6.19 -16.41 -0.36
CA LYS A 129 -7.01 -16.95 0.73
C LYS A 129 -6.18 -17.11 2.01
N PHE A 130 -4.99 -17.70 1.93
CA PHE A 130 -4.11 -17.86 3.08
C PHE A 130 -3.71 -16.50 3.67
N ALA A 131 -3.33 -15.54 2.82
CA ALA A 131 -3.02 -14.18 3.25
C ALA A 131 -4.23 -13.52 3.94
N LEU A 132 -5.45 -13.70 3.41
CA LEU A 132 -6.65 -13.10 3.97
C LEU A 132 -7.02 -13.68 5.34
N ASP A 133 -6.92 -15.00 5.49
CA ASP A 133 -7.22 -15.71 6.73
C ASP A 133 -6.27 -15.22 7.85
N ASN A 134 -4.97 -15.12 7.56
CA ASN A 134 -3.97 -14.61 8.50
C ASN A 134 -4.13 -13.12 8.80
N ALA A 135 -4.32 -12.27 7.78
CA ALA A 135 -4.55 -10.84 7.97
C ALA A 135 -5.82 -10.57 8.79
N THR A 136 -6.85 -11.42 8.65
CA THR A 136 -8.07 -11.37 9.46
C THR A 136 -7.80 -11.75 10.92
N LEU A 137 -7.05 -12.83 11.15
CA LEU A 137 -6.64 -13.25 12.51
C LEU A 137 -5.88 -12.14 13.23
N ARG A 138 -5.00 -11.45 12.51
CA ARG A 138 -4.16 -10.35 13.02
C ARG A 138 -4.86 -9.00 13.07
N GLN A 139 -6.10 -8.91 12.58
CA GLN A 139 -6.86 -7.66 12.46
C GLN A 139 -6.14 -6.58 11.62
N ASP A 140 -5.30 -6.99 10.66
CA ASP A 140 -4.60 -6.07 9.76
C ASP A 140 -5.55 -5.59 8.65
N ASN A 141 -6.26 -4.51 8.93
CA ASN A 141 -7.26 -3.96 8.01
C ASN A 141 -6.65 -3.39 6.71
N TYR A 142 -5.39 -2.94 6.72
CA TYR A 142 -4.74 -2.45 5.50
C TYR A 142 -4.43 -3.60 4.56
N LEU A 143 -3.83 -4.67 5.08
CA LEU A 143 -3.50 -5.84 4.29
C LEU A 143 -4.77 -6.57 3.82
N ARG A 144 -5.79 -6.69 4.69
CA ARG A 144 -7.11 -7.22 4.31
C ARG A 144 -7.71 -6.44 3.13
N LEU A 145 -7.66 -5.11 3.18
CA LEU A 145 -8.17 -4.26 2.10
C LEU A 145 -7.43 -4.52 0.78
N LEU A 146 -6.09 -4.58 0.79
CA LEU A 146 -5.29 -4.88 -0.40
C LEU A 146 -5.64 -6.27 -0.98
N ILE A 147 -5.70 -7.30 -0.14
CA ILE A 147 -6.02 -8.67 -0.56
C ILE A 147 -7.41 -8.75 -1.19
N LEU A 148 -8.40 -8.07 -0.61
CA LEU A 148 -9.75 -8.04 -1.14
C LEU A 148 -9.84 -7.29 -2.48
N CYS A 149 -9.04 -6.23 -2.69
CA CYS A 149 -8.98 -5.52 -3.98
C CYS A 149 -8.41 -6.42 -5.09
N ILE A 150 -7.34 -7.16 -4.81
CA ILE A 150 -6.76 -8.13 -5.77
C ILE A 150 -7.76 -9.26 -6.03
N THR A 151 -8.40 -9.78 -4.97
CA THR A 151 -9.43 -10.82 -5.07
C THR A 151 -10.62 -10.36 -5.93
N ALA A 152 -11.10 -9.12 -5.74
CA ALA A 152 -12.17 -8.54 -6.55
C ALA A 152 -11.76 -8.47 -8.03
N SER A 153 -10.54 -8.04 -8.31
CA SER A 153 -9.99 -7.98 -9.68
C SER A 153 -9.99 -9.35 -10.37
N HIS A 154 -9.58 -10.41 -9.66
CA HIS A 154 -9.63 -11.79 -10.20
C HIS A 154 -11.04 -12.29 -10.52
N TYR A 155 -12.05 -11.80 -9.79
CA TYR A 155 -13.44 -12.20 -10.01
C TYR A 155 -14.21 -11.27 -10.96
N GLN A 156 -13.67 -10.09 -11.29
CA GLN A 156 -14.39 -9.05 -12.04
C GLN A 156 -14.91 -9.55 -13.40
N LEU A 157 -14.14 -10.38 -14.10
CA LEU A 157 -14.50 -10.95 -15.40
C LEU A 157 -15.10 -12.36 -15.32
N THR A 158 -14.94 -13.07 -14.20
CA THR A 158 -15.29 -14.50 -14.10
C THR A 158 -16.50 -14.78 -13.20
N LYS A 159 -16.68 -14.01 -12.13
CA LYS A 159 -17.78 -14.14 -11.16
C LYS A 159 -18.14 -12.77 -10.60
N ALA A 160 -18.85 -11.97 -11.38
CA ALA A 160 -19.21 -10.59 -11.04
C ALA A 160 -19.87 -10.45 -9.65
N SER A 161 -20.75 -11.39 -9.25
CA SER A 161 -21.38 -11.38 -7.92
C SER A 161 -20.37 -11.46 -6.77
N ARG A 162 -19.33 -12.31 -6.89
CA ARG A 162 -18.26 -12.40 -5.90
C ARG A 162 -17.39 -11.15 -5.88
N ALA A 163 -17.12 -10.56 -7.04
CA ALA A 163 -16.39 -9.30 -7.12
C ALA A 163 -17.16 -8.16 -6.43
N VAL A 164 -18.49 -8.08 -6.62
CA VAL A 164 -19.37 -7.14 -5.91
C VAL A 164 -19.28 -7.32 -4.39
N SER A 165 -19.37 -8.56 -3.89
CA SER A 165 -19.26 -8.82 -2.45
C SER A 165 -17.89 -8.42 -1.88
N ALA A 166 -16.81 -8.72 -2.60
CA ALA A 166 -15.46 -8.33 -2.20
C ALA A 166 -15.32 -6.79 -2.16
N LEU A 167 -15.80 -6.09 -3.19
CA LEU A 167 -15.76 -4.61 -3.23
C LEU A 167 -16.62 -3.98 -2.14
N GLN A 168 -17.76 -4.57 -1.77
CA GLN A 168 -18.55 -4.10 -0.63
C GLN A 168 -17.78 -4.22 0.69
N ALA A 169 -17.06 -5.33 0.90
CA ALA A 169 -16.18 -5.48 2.05
C ALA A 169 -15.03 -4.47 2.03
N CYS A 170 -14.40 -4.24 0.86
CA CYS A 170 -13.38 -3.19 0.71
C CYS A 170 -13.92 -1.81 1.11
N ARG A 171 -15.14 -1.46 0.70
CA ARG A 171 -15.75 -0.17 1.08
C ARG A 171 -15.86 -0.01 2.58
N GLN A 172 -16.36 -1.03 3.29
CA GLN A 172 -16.47 -0.98 4.75
C GLN A 172 -15.10 -0.81 5.42
N LEU A 173 -14.07 -1.48 4.89
CA LEU A 173 -12.71 -1.29 5.37
C LEU A 173 -12.18 0.12 5.09
N CYS A 174 -12.39 0.66 3.89
CA CYS A 174 -12.00 2.04 3.56
C CYS A 174 -12.66 3.05 4.53
N LEU A 175 -13.95 2.88 4.84
CA LEU A 175 -14.65 3.71 5.83
C LEU A 175 -13.95 3.64 7.19
N SER A 176 -13.66 2.43 7.68
CA SER A 176 -12.99 2.21 8.97
C SER A 176 -11.54 2.72 9.02
N LEU A 177 -10.89 2.84 7.86
CA LEU A 177 -9.50 3.29 7.74
C LEU A 177 -9.39 4.81 7.48
N GLY A 178 -10.45 5.58 7.77
CA GLY A 178 -10.42 7.04 7.74
C GLY A 178 -10.95 7.67 6.46
N VAL A 179 -11.78 6.95 5.68
CA VAL A 179 -12.54 7.54 4.55
C VAL A 179 -14.02 7.65 4.92
N PRO A 180 -14.45 8.53 5.84
CA PRO A 180 -15.88 8.66 6.10
C PRO A 180 -16.61 9.23 4.86
N PRO A 181 -17.86 8.83 4.61
CA PRO A 181 -18.72 9.53 3.66
C PRO A 181 -19.03 10.93 4.20
N ASP A 182 -19.33 11.89 3.32
CA ASP A 182 -19.73 13.23 3.74
C ASP A 182 -20.91 13.16 4.72
N GLY A 183 -20.72 13.68 5.93
CA GLY A 183 -21.74 13.79 6.97
C GLY A 183 -21.57 12.90 8.21
N GLU A 184 -20.61 11.97 8.26
CA GLU A 184 -20.38 11.12 9.44
C GLU A 184 -18.96 11.28 10.02
N GLN A 185 -18.88 11.98 11.16
CA GLN A 185 -17.68 12.26 11.97
C GLN A 185 -16.49 12.89 11.23
N LYS A 186 -15.80 13.83 11.89
CA LYS A 186 -14.60 14.45 11.32
C LYS A 186 -13.62 13.33 10.92
N PRO A 187 -13.13 13.30 9.66
CA PRO A 187 -12.03 12.42 9.30
C PRO A 187 -10.92 12.60 10.34
N THR A 188 -10.47 11.51 10.97
CA THR A 188 -9.28 11.51 11.85
C THR A 188 -7.99 11.81 11.09
N SER A 189 -8.07 11.88 9.77
CA SER A 189 -7.01 12.09 8.81
C SER A 189 -7.47 13.04 7.72
N ALA A 190 -6.64 13.99 7.31
CA ALA A 190 -6.96 14.93 6.23
C ALA A 190 -7.31 14.22 4.89
N TYR A 191 -6.69 13.07 4.61
CA TYR A 191 -6.79 12.41 3.29
C TYR A 191 -7.23 10.95 3.34
N GLY A 192 -7.07 10.23 4.46
CA GLY A 192 -7.43 8.81 4.59
C GLY A 192 -6.86 7.91 3.49
N ASN A 193 -7.50 6.76 3.27
CA ASN A 193 -7.22 5.85 2.15
C ASN A 193 -8.04 6.24 0.88
N THR A 194 -8.03 7.52 0.51
CA THR A 194 -8.90 8.04 -0.57
C THR A 194 -8.59 7.42 -1.94
N SER A 195 -7.32 7.16 -2.27
CA SER A 195 -6.92 6.56 -3.56
C SER A 195 -7.53 5.16 -3.78
N ILE A 196 -7.37 4.27 -2.80
CA ILE A 196 -7.97 2.92 -2.86
C ILE A 196 -9.49 2.97 -2.72
N GLY A 197 -10.03 3.91 -1.94
CA GLY A 197 -11.47 4.17 -1.86
C GLY A 197 -12.06 4.55 -3.22
N LEU A 198 -11.37 5.41 -3.97
CA LEU A 198 -11.74 5.80 -5.33
C LEU A 198 -11.71 4.58 -6.26
N TRP A 199 -10.60 3.83 -6.29
CA TRP A 199 -10.49 2.64 -7.13
C TRP A 199 -11.61 1.62 -6.84
N VAL A 200 -11.87 1.34 -5.57
CA VAL A 200 -12.96 0.44 -5.15
C VAL A 200 -14.31 0.96 -5.64
N GLY A 201 -14.56 2.26 -5.51
CA GLY A 201 -15.80 2.92 -5.94
C GLY A 201 -16.01 2.87 -7.45
N GLU A 202 -14.96 3.05 -8.25
CA GLU A 202 -15.00 2.97 -9.71
C GLU A 202 -15.28 1.54 -10.18
N LYS A 203 -14.58 0.54 -9.63
CA LYS A 203 -14.85 -0.88 -9.93
C LYS A 203 -16.25 -1.31 -9.50
N TYR A 204 -16.75 -0.77 -8.39
CA TYR A 204 -18.11 -1.04 -7.95
C TYR A 204 -19.15 -0.45 -8.89
N ALA A 205 -18.98 0.80 -9.33
CA ALA A 205 -19.86 1.44 -10.30
C ALA A 205 -19.89 0.70 -11.63
N GLU A 206 -18.72 0.29 -12.13
CA GLU A 206 -18.56 -0.51 -13.36
C GLU A 206 -19.37 -1.82 -13.31
N LEU A 207 -19.30 -2.55 -12.19
CA LEU A 207 -20.07 -3.78 -12.02
C LEU A 207 -21.58 -3.55 -11.89
N LEU A 208 -22.00 -2.47 -11.22
CA LEU A 208 -23.41 -2.11 -11.13
C LEU A 208 -24.01 -1.76 -12.49
N GLN A 209 -23.26 -1.04 -13.33
CA GLN A 209 -23.67 -0.73 -14.70
C GLN A 209 -23.85 -2.01 -15.53
N ARG A 210 -22.89 -2.94 -15.45
CA ARG A 210 -22.99 -4.25 -16.12
C ARG A 210 -24.20 -5.08 -15.69
N GLN A 211 -24.67 -4.89 -14.46
CA GLN A 211 -25.84 -5.57 -13.91
C GLN A 211 -27.17 -4.82 -14.19
N GLY A 212 -27.14 -3.70 -14.91
CA GLY A 212 -28.32 -2.88 -15.19
C GLY A 212 -28.81 -2.05 -14.00
N ASN A 213 -28.01 -1.92 -12.93
CA ASN A 213 -28.38 -1.19 -11.72
C ASN A 213 -27.97 0.29 -11.81
N GLU A 214 -28.51 1.00 -12.81
CA GLU A 214 -28.09 2.36 -13.16
C GLU A 214 -28.27 3.37 -12.02
N LYS A 215 -29.34 3.22 -11.21
CA LYS A 215 -29.61 4.14 -10.10
C LYS A 215 -28.51 4.07 -9.04
N GLN A 216 -28.06 2.87 -8.68
CA GLN A 216 -26.97 2.69 -7.73
C GLN A 216 -25.62 3.09 -8.34
N ALA A 217 -25.40 2.82 -9.63
CA ALA A 217 -24.20 3.25 -10.33
C ALA A 217 -24.06 4.79 -10.34
N LYS A 218 -25.13 5.54 -10.67
CA LYS A 218 -25.13 7.01 -10.62
C LYS A 218 -24.85 7.56 -9.22
N LYS A 219 -25.43 6.93 -8.19
CA LYS A 219 -25.11 7.28 -6.79
C LYS A 219 -23.64 7.05 -6.49
N GLN A 220 -23.07 5.94 -6.94
CA GLN A 220 -21.65 5.65 -6.74
C GLN A 220 -20.74 6.63 -7.49
N GLU A 221 -21.08 7.03 -8.71
CA GLU A 221 -20.31 8.03 -9.46
C GLU A 221 -20.25 9.39 -8.76
N THR A 222 -21.31 9.78 -8.05
CA THR A 222 -21.31 11.00 -7.22
C THR A 222 -20.26 10.90 -6.10
N ILE A 223 -20.19 9.74 -5.44
CA ILE A 223 -19.17 9.46 -4.41
C ILE A 223 -17.77 9.44 -5.03
N ASN A 224 -17.61 8.80 -6.20
CA ASN A 224 -16.33 8.73 -6.90
C ASN A 224 -15.83 10.14 -7.27
N LYS A 225 -16.72 11.04 -7.68
CA LYS A 225 -16.36 12.44 -7.96
C LYS A 225 -15.75 13.14 -6.74
N ALA A 226 -16.41 13.04 -5.58
CA ALA A 226 -15.89 13.63 -4.33
C ALA A 226 -14.54 13.01 -3.91
N LEU A 227 -14.39 11.68 -4.09
CA LEU A 227 -13.13 10.99 -3.82
C LEU A 227 -12.01 11.43 -4.78
N ARG A 228 -12.30 11.67 -6.07
CA ARG A 228 -11.33 12.22 -7.03
C ARG A 228 -10.84 13.59 -6.61
N GLU A 229 -11.75 14.50 -6.26
CA GLU A 229 -11.39 15.86 -5.82
C GLU A 229 -10.52 15.82 -4.56
N ARG A 230 -10.90 14.99 -3.57
CA ARG A 230 -10.09 14.78 -2.36
C ARG A 230 -8.73 14.17 -2.67
N TRP A 231 -8.68 13.25 -3.64
CA TRP A 231 -7.44 12.60 -4.06
C TRP A 231 -6.47 13.58 -4.71
N THR A 232 -6.95 14.39 -5.66
CA THR A 232 -6.15 15.41 -6.33
C THR A 232 -5.55 16.37 -5.32
N LYS A 233 -6.37 16.88 -4.38
CA LYS A 233 -5.87 17.75 -3.32
C LYS A 233 -4.79 17.08 -2.46
N ALA A 234 -5.00 15.81 -2.07
CA ALA A 234 -4.00 15.07 -1.31
C ALA A 234 -2.66 14.97 -2.03
N GLN A 235 -2.67 14.78 -3.37
CA GLN A 235 -1.45 14.73 -4.16
C GLN A 235 -0.74 16.08 -4.21
N GLU A 236 -1.48 17.18 -4.33
CA GLU A 236 -0.93 18.54 -4.32
C GLU A 236 -0.28 18.88 -2.98
N ASP A 237 -0.98 18.62 -1.87
CA ASP A 237 -0.49 18.90 -0.52
C ASP A 237 0.77 18.07 -0.21
N VAL A 238 0.79 16.81 -0.63
CA VAL A 238 1.97 15.95 -0.47
C VAL A 238 3.13 16.40 -1.36
N ALA A 239 2.90 16.83 -2.60
CA ALA A 239 3.97 17.34 -3.45
C ALA A 239 4.66 18.57 -2.81
N GLN A 240 3.89 19.50 -2.24
CA GLN A 240 4.42 20.67 -1.56
C GLN A 240 5.34 20.32 -0.38
N LEU A 241 5.00 19.30 0.41
CA LEU A 241 5.82 18.85 1.54
C LEU A 241 7.24 18.43 1.12
N PHE A 242 7.41 17.92 -0.10
CA PHE A 242 8.71 17.50 -0.62
C PHE A 242 9.44 18.60 -1.41
N GLU A 243 8.70 19.49 -2.09
CA GLU A 243 9.27 20.61 -2.86
C GLU A 243 9.78 21.74 -1.96
N LEU A 244 9.03 22.13 -0.92
CA LEU A 244 9.39 23.23 0.00
C LEU A 244 10.73 23.05 0.71
N ARG A 245 11.31 21.84 0.75
CA ARG A 245 12.65 21.59 1.32
C ARG A 245 13.75 21.35 0.29
N GLN A 246 13.43 21.09 -0.99
CA GLN A 246 14.46 21.10 -2.03
C GLN A 246 14.99 22.53 -2.25
N GLU A 247 14.15 23.55 -2.07
CA GLU A 247 14.56 24.96 -2.16
C GLU A 247 15.32 25.47 -0.91
N VAL A 248 15.19 24.81 0.25
CA VAL A 248 15.86 25.22 1.50
C VAL A 248 17.25 24.60 1.64
N THR A 249 17.59 23.62 0.81
CA THR A 249 18.89 22.92 0.80
C THR A 249 19.78 23.24 -0.41
N ALA A 250 19.40 24.23 -1.22
CA ALA A 250 20.20 24.81 -2.30
C ALA A 250 20.82 26.15 -1.87
#